data_AF-A0A0R0D9R1-F1
#
_entry.id   AF-A0A0R0D9R1-F1
#
_cell.length_a   1.000
_cell.length_b   1.000
_cell.length_c   1.000
_cell.angle_alpha   90.00
_cell.angle_beta   90.00
_cell.angle_gamma   90.00
#
_symmetry.space_group_name_H-M   'P 1'
#
loop_
_entity.id
_entity.type
_entity.pdbx_description
1 polymer ?
#
loop_
_entity_poly.entity_id
_entity_poly.type
_entity_poly.pdbx_seq_one_letter_code
_entity_poly.pdbx_strand_id
1 'polypeptide(L)'
;MDALRLNAAEQTAAAPTTDFSTVVGQGLSHLDGRLQAADAATQALASGQNVPVHEVMIAMEQARMELTFAVEVRNRLFESYQELARMQL
;
A
#
# COMPACT_ATOMS: atom_id res chain seq x y z
N MET A 1 -5.98 41.04 36.61
CA MET A 1 -6.49 40.75 35.25
C MET A 1 -6.11 39.30 34.94
N ASP A 2 -6.51 38.36 35.81
CA ASP A 2 -5.82 37.05 35.91
C ASP A 2 -6.79 35.87 36.10
N ALA A 3 -8.03 36.02 35.64
CA ALA A 3 -9.04 34.95 35.71
C ALA A 3 -9.42 34.38 34.33
N LEU A 4 -8.73 34.74 33.25
CA LEU A 4 -9.09 34.37 31.87
C LEU A 4 -7.99 33.66 31.09
N ARG A 5 -6.89 33.22 31.75
CA ARG A 5 -5.74 32.62 31.06
C ARG A 5 -5.46 31.14 31.38
N LEU A 6 -6.41 30.42 31.99
CA LEU A 6 -6.17 29.04 32.44
C LEU A 6 -7.04 27.97 31.78
N ASN A 7 -7.48 28.18 30.53
CA ASN A 7 -8.16 27.12 29.75
C ASN A 7 -7.73 27.08 28.27
N ALA A 8 -6.58 27.67 27.96
CA ALA A 8 -5.94 27.57 26.65
C ALA A 8 -4.71 26.63 26.69
N ALA A 9 -4.61 25.81 27.74
CA ALA A 9 -3.65 24.72 27.80
C ALA A 9 -4.25 23.50 27.10
N GLU A 10 -3.70 23.21 25.92
CA GLU A 10 -3.43 21.84 25.46
C GLU A 10 -4.61 21.03 24.93
N GLN A 11 -5.41 21.62 24.04
CA GLN A 11 -5.93 20.83 22.93
C GLN A 11 -4.84 20.74 21.85
N THR A 12 -3.76 20.02 22.18
CA THR A 12 -2.82 19.51 21.18
C THR A 12 -3.62 18.49 20.38
N ALA A 13 -4.17 18.93 19.25
CA ALA A 13 -4.77 18.05 18.26
C ALA A 13 -3.68 17.04 17.86
N ALA A 14 -3.75 15.82 18.40
CA ALA A 14 -2.94 14.71 17.97
C ALA A 14 -3.16 14.56 16.47
N ALA A 15 -2.11 14.81 15.67
CA ALA A 15 -2.15 14.53 14.25
C ALA A 15 -2.55 13.05 14.08
N PRO A 16 -3.42 12.70 13.11
CA PRO A 16 -3.80 11.32 12.91
C PRO A 16 -2.53 10.50 12.65
N THR A 17 -2.17 9.65 13.59
CA THR A 17 -1.10 8.67 13.43
C THR A 17 -1.64 7.58 12.52
N THR A 18 -1.30 7.63 11.23
CA THR A 18 -1.62 6.53 10.33
C THR A 18 -0.81 5.31 10.72
N ASP A 19 -1.49 4.25 11.15
CA ASP A 19 -0.85 2.99 11.50
C ASP A 19 -0.19 2.36 10.28
N PHE A 20 1.03 1.83 10.45
CA PHE A 20 1.75 1.15 9.38
C PHE A 20 0.98 -0.04 8.80
N SER A 21 0.22 -0.77 9.62
CA SER A 21 -0.66 -1.86 9.17
C SER A 21 -1.73 -1.37 8.21
N THR A 22 -2.26 -0.16 8.42
CA THR A 22 -3.23 0.48 7.53
C THR A 22 -2.60 0.81 6.19
N VAL A 23 -1.37 1.35 6.19
CA VAL A 23 -0.63 1.65 4.95
C VAL A 23 -0.35 0.38 4.15
N VAL A 24 0.13 -0.68 4.80
CA VAL A 24 0.38 -1.97 4.15
C VAL A 24 -0.92 -2.59 3.63
N GLY A 25 -2.00 -2.55 4.42
CA GLY A 25 -3.31 -3.04 4.01
C GLY A 25 -3.85 -2.32 2.77
N GLN A 26 -3.77 -0.99 2.76
CA GLN A 26 -4.14 -0.16 1.61
C GLN A 26 -3.28 -0.48 0.38
N GLY A 27 -1.96 -0.67 0.57
CA GLY A 27 -1.05 -1.07 -0.49
C GLY A 27 -1.38 -2.43 -1.09
N LEU A 28 -1.75 -3.41 -0.26
CA LEU A 28 -2.19 -4.73 -0.73
C LEU A 28 -3.52 -4.64 -1.50
N SER A 29 -4.49 -3.88 -1.01
CA SER A 29 -5.76 -3.65 -1.73
C SER A 29 -5.53 -2.94 -3.06
N HIS A 30 -4.60 -1.98 -3.11
CA HIS A 30 -4.20 -1.33 -4.34
C HIS A 30 -3.59 -2.34 -5.33
N LEU A 31 -2.62 -3.14 -4.88
CA LEU A 31 -1.99 -4.18 -5.71
C LEU A 31 -3.03 -5.16 -6.29
N ASP A 32 -3.96 -5.64 -5.47
CA ASP A 32 -5.03 -6.54 -5.93
C ASP A 32 -5.87 -5.91 -7.05
N GLY A 33 -6.29 -4.66 -6.88
CA GLY A 33 -7.02 -3.93 -7.93
C GLY A 33 -6.21 -3.80 -9.23
N ARG A 34 -4.89 -3.67 -9.14
CA ARG A 34 -3.99 -3.50 -10.29
C ARG A 34 -3.76 -4.81 -11.02
N LEU A 35 -3.64 -5.92 -10.29
CA LEU A 35 -3.61 -7.27 -10.85
C LEU A 35 -4.93 -7.60 -11.57
N GLN A 36 -6.07 -7.32 -10.94
CA GLN A 36 -7.39 -7.53 -11.55
C GLN A 36 -7.59 -6.70 -12.82
N ALA A 37 -7.15 -5.44 -12.83
CA ALA A 37 -7.22 -4.58 -14.00
C ALA A 37 -6.37 -5.13 -15.17
N ALA A 38 -5.14 -5.59 -14.88
CA ALA A 38 -4.27 -6.21 -15.87
C ALA A 38 -4.87 -7.51 -16.43
N ASP A 39 -5.45 -8.35 -15.58
CA ASP A 39 -6.13 -9.59 -15.99
C ASP A 39 -7.36 -9.30 -16.86
N ALA A 40 -8.19 -8.33 -16.46
CA ALA A 40 -9.37 -7.93 -17.22
C ALA A 40 -8.99 -7.39 -18.60
N ALA A 41 -7.96 -6.55 -18.67
CA ALA A 41 -7.45 -6.01 -19.94
C ALA A 41 -6.90 -7.12 -20.85
N THR A 42 -6.19 -8.10 -20.26
CA THR A 42 -5.66 -9.26 -20.98
C THR A 42 -6.77 -10.14 -21.52
N GLN A 43 -7.79 -10.41 -20.72
CA GLN A 43 -8.97 -11.19 -21.13
C GLN A 43 -9.76 -10.48 -22.24
N ALA A 44 -9.96 -9.17 -22.12
CA ALA A 44 -10.63 -8.38 -23.15
C ALA A 44 -9.90 -8.47 -24.50
N LEU A 45 -8.57 -8.30 -24.49
CA LEU A 45 -7.75 -8.46 -25.68
C LEU A 45 -7.82 -9.89 -26.25
N ALA A 46 -7.70 -10.92 -25.42
CA ALA A 46 -7.78 -12.32 -25.84
C ALA A 46 -9.16 -12.69 -26.42
N SER A 47 -10.23 -12.04 -25.94
CA SER A 47 -11.59 -12.21 -26.45
C SER A 47 -11.87 -11.48 -27.77
N GLY A 48 -10.89 -10.74 -28.31
CA GLY A 48 -11.01 -9.98 -29.55
C GLY A 48 -11.77 -8.66 -29.40
N GLN A 49 -11.95 -8.15 -28.17
CA GLN A 49 -12.45 -6.80 -27.97
C GLN A 49 -11.43 -5.79 -28.51
N ASN A 50 -11.92 -4.63 -28.96
CA ASN A 50 -11.08 -3.57 -29.51
C ASN A 50 -10.36 -2.79 -28.40
N VAL A 51 -9.47 -3.46 -27.67
CA VAL A 51 -8.63 -2.88 -26.63
C VAL A 51 -7.24 -2.61 -27.22
N PRO A 52 -6.66 -1.41 -27.05
CA PRO A 52 -5.32 -1.14 -27.52
C PRO A 52 -4.29 -2.03 -26.83
N VAL A 53 -3.52 -2.81 -27.61
CA VAL A 53 -2.52 -3.76 -27.09
C VAL A 53 -1.50 -3.10 -26.15
N HIS A 54 -1.11 -1.87 -26.45
CA HIS A 54 -0.13 -1.15 -25.63
C HIS A 54 -0.67 -0.81 -24.24
N GLU A 55 -1.98 -0.58 -24.09
CA GLU A 55 -2.59 -0.33 -22.78
C GLU A 55 -2.57 -1.59 -21.92
N VAL A 56 -2.84 -2.75 -22.52
CA VAL A 56 -2.73 -4.05 -21.84
C VAL A 56 -1.30 -4.28 -21.37
N MET A 57 -0.31 -4.06 -22.25
CA MET A 57 1.11 -4.19 -21.92
C MET A 57 1.53 -3.26 -20.78
N ILE A 58 1.06 -2.00 -20.80
CA ILE A 58 1.34 -1.04 -19.73
C ILE A 58 0.71 -1.51 -18.41
N ALA A 59 -0.54 -1.96 -18.42
CA ALA A 59 -1.22 -2.45 -17.23
C ALA A 59 -0.49 -3.67 -16.63
N MET A 60 -0.06 -4.61 -17.48
CA MET A 60 0.70 -5.78 -17.04
C MET A 60 2.06 -5.40 -16.44
N GLU A 61 2.82 -4.50 -17.07
CA GLU A 61 4.14 -4.10 -16.55
C GLU A 61 4.00 -3.36 -15.22
N GLN A 62 2.99 -2.50 -15.09
CA GLN A 62 2.72 -1.82 -13.83
C GLN A 62 2.36 -2.81 -12.72
N ALA A 63 1.46 -3.76 -12.99
CA ALA A 63 1.10 -4.79 -12.02
C ALA A 63 2.32 -5.64 -11.60
N ARG A 64 3.21 -5.96 -12.55
CA ARG A 64 4.46 -6.68 -12.29
C ARG A 64 5.41 -5.90 -11.38
N MET A 65 5.60 -4.61 -11.63
CA MET A 65 6.45 -3.74 -10.79
C MET A 65 5.90 -3.64 -9.37
N GLU A 66 4.59 -3.41 -9.23
CA GLU A 66 3.93 -3.33 -7.93
C GLU A 66 4.00 -4.65 -7.14
N LEU A 67 3.81 -5.78 -7.81
CA LEU A 67 3.95 -7.10 -7.19
C LEU A 67 5.38 -7.34 -6.69
N THR A 68 6.38 -6.99 -7.51
CA THR A 68 7.80 -7.11 -7.13
C THR A 68 8.08 -6.28 -5.89
N PHE A 69 7.62 -5.03 -5.85
CA PHE A 69 7.75 -4.17 -4.69
C PHE A 69 7.07 -4.76 -3.43
N ALA A 70 5.85 -5.29 -3.56
CA ALA A 70 5.13 -5.89 -2.45
C ALA A 70 5.86 -7.13 -1.89
N VAL A 71 6.49 -7.94 -2.76
CA VAL A 71 7.33 -9.06 -2.33
C VAL A 71 8.54 -8.58 -1.52
N GLU A 72 9.21 -7.51 -1.95
CA GLU A 72 10.33 -6.94 -1.21
C GLU A 72 9.90 -6.42 0.17
N VAL A 73 8.76 -5.72 0.25
CA VAL A 73 8.19 -5.28 1.53
C VAL A 73 7.90 -6.49 2.43
N ARG A 74 7.26 -7.55 1.91
CA ARG A 74 6.99 -8.78 2.66
C ARG A 74 8.27 -9.41 3.20
N ASN A 75 9.31 -9.52 2.36
CA ASN A 75 10.59 -10.08 2.76
C ASN A 75 11.22 -9.24 3.89
N ARG A 76 11.22 -7.91 3.76
CA ARG A 76 11.77 -7.01 4.77
C ARG A 76 11.04 -7.09 6.11
N LEU A 77 9.72 -7.25 6.09
CA LEU A 77 8.92 -7.45 7.31
C LEU A 77 9.30 -8.75 8.01
N PHE A 78 9.45 -9.83 7.26
CA PHE A 78 9.84 -11.13 7.79
C PHE A 78 11.25 -11.11 8.39
N GLU A 79 12.23 -10.52 7.68
CA GLU A 79 13.59 -10.31 8.21
C GLU A 79 13.59 -9.48 9.49
N SER A 80 12.83 -8.39 9.51
CA SER A 80 12.79 -7.49 10.68
C SER A 80 12.20 -8.22 11.89
N TYR A 81 11.18 -9.06 11.68
CA TYR A 81 10.64 -9.92 12.73
C TYR A 81 11.67 -10.93 13.24
N GLN A 82 12.40 -11.60 12.34
CA GLN A 82 13.46 -12.54 12.72
C GLN A 82 14.59 -11.87 13.51
N GLU A 83 14.94 -10.63 13.17
CA GLU A 83 15.98 -9.88 13.89
C GLU A 83 15.56 -9.58 15.33
N LEU A 84 14.32 -9.12 15.54
CA LEU A 84 13.78 -8.88 16.87
C LEU A 84 13.73 -10.16 17.72
N ALA A 85 13.37 -11.29 17.11
CA ALA A 85 13.35 -12.58 17.79
C ALA A 85 14.76 -13.05 18.22
N ARG A 86 15.79 -12.76 17.41
CA ARG A 86 17.19 -13.10 17.73
C ARG A 86 17.76 -12.25 18.87
N MET A 87 17.32 -11.01 19.04
CA MET A 87 17.77 -10.16 20.16
C MET A 87 17.26 -10.62 21.53
N GLN A 88 16.17 -11.39 21.58
CA GLN A 88 15.55 -11.85 22.82
C GLN A 88 15.99 -13.27 23.24
N LEU A 89 16.81 -13.95 22.43
CA LEU A 89 17.41 -15.25 22.78
C LEU A 89 18.78 -15.08 23.43
#